data_AF-A0A2V5PJP2-F1
#
_entry.id   AF-A0A2V5PJP2-F1
#
_cell.length_a   1.000
_cell.length_b   1.000
_cell.length_c   1.000
_cell.angle_alpha   90.00
_cell.angle_beta   90.00
_cell.angle_gamma   90.00
#
_symmetry.space_group_name_H-M   'P 1'
#
loop_
_entity.id
_entity.type
_entity.pdbx_description
1 polymer ?
#
loop_
_entity_poly.entity_id
_entity_poly.type
_entity_poly.pdbx_seq_one_letter_code
_entity_poly.pdbx_strand_id
1 'polypeptide(L)'
;MATQLRSENLDLAEPLAIHGGPKAKRTPFPARKRHGELEKRYLAEVIDSDVLFYFLGTKVYEFQKQFAAMYGRKHCIACSSGTA
;
A
#
# COMPACT_ATOMS: atom_id res chain seq x y z
N MET A 1 -12.13 19.13 8.74
CA MET A 1 -12.11 18.54 10.09
C MET A 1 -10.66 18.48 10.55
N ALA A 2 -10.39 19.15 11.67
CA ALA A 2 -9.05 19.51 12.13
C ALA A 2 -8.12 18.30 12.34
N THR A 3 -6.97 18.31 11.67
CA THR A 3 -5.83 17.45 11.99
C THR A 3 -5.19 18.00 13.26
N GLN A 4 -5.69 17.55 14.42
CA GLN A 4 -5.06 17.85 15.69
C GLN A 4 -3.75 17.08 15.78
N LEU A 5 -2.63 17.78 15.60
CA LEU A 5 -1.28 17.34 15.97
C LEU A 5 -1.30 17.04 17.46
N ARG A 6 -1.49 15.77 17.85
CA ARG A 6 -1.28 15.33 19.23
C ARG A 6 0.16 14.86 19.35
N SER A 7 1.01 15.78 19.77
CA SER A 7 2.22 15.45 20.51
C SER A 7 1.81 14.75 21.81
N GLU A 8 1.73 13.42 21.80
CA GLU A 8 1.89 12.70 23.05
C GLU A 8 3.34 12.92 23.49
N ASN A 9 3.51 13.44 24.71
CA ASN A 9 4.78 13.85 25.30
C ASN A 9 5.87 12.80 25.08
N LEU A 10 6.76 13.07 24.13
CA LEU A 10 7.99 12.33 23.94
C LEU A 10 8.95 12.80 25.03
N ASP A 11 9.14 11.99 26.07
CA ASP A 11 10.14 12.30 27.09
C ASP A 11 11.51 11.94 26.55
N LEU A 12 12.32 12.94 26.20
CA LEU A 12 13.64 12.74 25.62
C LEU A 12 14.65 12.13 26.62
N ALA A 13 14.31 12.07 27.92
CA ALA A 13 15.12 11.41 28.93
C ALA A 13 14.86 9.89 29.02
N GLU A 14 13.82 9.37 28.37
CA GLU A 14 13.49 7.94 28.43
C GLU A 14 14.45 7.09 27.58
N PRO A 15 14.81 5.86 28.01
CA PRO A 15 15.63 4.98 27.20
C PRO A 15 14.94 4.66 25.88
N LEU A 16 15.70 4.49 24.80
CA LEU A 16 15.15 4.11 23.50
C LEU A 16 14.46 2.74 23.59
N ALA A 17 13.44 2.51 22.76
CA ALA A 17 12.76 1.22 22.68
C ALA A 17 13.73 0.05 22.40
N ILE A 18 14.76 0.28 21.59
CA ILE A 18 15.82 -0.71 21.30
C ILE A 18 16.68 -1.07 22.52
N HIS A 19 16.64 -0.25 23.57
CA HIS A 19 17.34 -0.43 24.84
C HIS A 19 16.39 -0.83 25.98
N GLY A 20 15.20 -1.34 25.66
CA GLY A 20 14.21 -1.76 26.65
C GLY A 20 13.29 -0.64 27.15
N GLY A 21 13.36 0.54 26.52
CA GLY A 21 12.43 1.62 26.79
C GLY A 21 11.02 1.40 26.23
N PRO A 22 10.12 2.36 26.46
CA PRO A 22 8.72 2.27 26.02
C PRO A 22 8.60 2.21 24.48
N LYS A 23 7.44 1.71 24.01
CA LYS A 23 7.17 1.58 22.56
C LYS A 23 7.26 2.94 21.87
N ALA A 24 7.96 2.99 20.73
CA ALA A 24 8.07 4.19 19.89
C ALA A 24 6.71 4.68 19.38
N LYS A 25 5.76 3.76 19.17
CA LYS A 25 4.36 4.09 18.90
C LYS A 25 3.49 3.55 20.03
N ARG A 26 2.91 4.48 20.80
CA ARG A 26 2.06 4.16 21.96
C ARG A 26 0.59 4.04 21.60
N THR A 27 0.20 4.61 20.46
CA THR A 27 -1.18 4.55 19.97
C THR A 27 -1.41 3.33 19.07
N PRO A 28 -2.62 2.73 19.09
CA PRO A 28 -3.01 1.70 18.12
C PRO A 28 -2.99 2.23 16.68
N PHE A 29 -2.86 1.35 15.69
CA PHE A 29 -3.00 1.77 14.28
C PHE A 29 -4.47 2.00 13.97
N PRO A 30 -4.83 3.09 13.28
CA PRO A 30 -6.22 3.30 12.89
C PRO A 30 -6.66 2.19 11.93
N ALA A 31 -7.91 1.76 12.05
CA ALA A 31 -8.51 0.87 11.07
C ALA A 31 -8.55 1.57 9.70
N ARG A 32 -8.20 0.83 8.65
CA ARG A 32 -8.19 1.33 7.26
C ARG A 32 -8.97 0.36 6.39
N LYS A 33 -9.92 0.88 5.61
CA LYS A 33 -10.57 0.09 4.55
C LYS A 33 -9.62 0.04 3.35
N ARG A 34 -9.04 -1.13 3.09
CA ARG A 34 -8.04 -1.33 2.03
C ARG A 34 -8.66 -1.38 0.63
N HIS A 35 -9.87 -1.90 0.51
CA HIS A 35 -10.55 -2.13 -0.77
C HIS A 35 -11.97 -1.56 -0.73
N GLY A 36 -12.37 -0.87 -1.79
CA GLY A 36 -13.68 -0.29 -2.02
C GLY A 36 -14.36 -0.86 -3.26
N GLU A 37 -15.31 -0.10 -3.81
CA GLU A 37 -16.09 -0.54 -4.97
C GLU A 37 -15.27 -0.57 -6.27
N LEU A 38 -14.22 0.26 -6.37
CA LEU A 38 -13.34 0.28 -7.53
C LEU A 38 -12.56 -1.03 -7.65
N GLU A 39 -11.95 -1.49 -6.55
CA GLU A 39 -11.20 -2.75 -6.53
C GLU A 39 -12.12 -3.95 -6.82
N LYS A 40 -13.34 -3.95 -6.27
CA LYS A 40 -14.34 -5.00 -6.55
C LYS A 40 -14.73 -5.05 -8.01
N ARG A 41 -14.92 -3.88 -8.64
CA ARG A 41 -15.26 -3.80 -10.07
C ARG A 41 -14.16 -4.43 -10.93
N TYR A 42 -12.90 -4.03 -10.73
CA TYR A 42 -11.81 -4.59 -11.51
C TYR A 42 -11.58 -6.08 -11.24
N LEU A 43 -11.84 -6.54 -10.02
CA LEU A 43 -11.82 -7.97 -9.72
C LEU A 43 -12.90 -8.71 -10.50
N ALA A 44 -14.14 -8.21 -10.49
CA ALA A 44 -15.25 -8.81 -11.25
C ALA A 44 -14.95 -8.86 -12.75
N GLU A 45 -14.41 -7.78 -13.34
CA GLU A 45 -14.02 -7.76 -14.76
C GLU A 45 -13.03 -8.87 -15.13
N VAL A 46 -12.07 -9.19 -14.24
CA VAL A 46 -11.10 -10.27 -14.47
C VAL A 46 -11.74 -11.64 -14.30
N ILE A 47 -12.61 -11.81 -13.31
CA ILE A 47 -13.35 -13.05 -13.09
C ILE A 47 -14.27 -13.35 -14.28
N ASP A 48 -15.05 -12.37 -14.74
CA ASP A 48 -15.98 -12.51 -15.85
C ASP A 48 -15.27 -12.75 -17.20
N SER A 49 -13.99 -12.42 -17.30
CA SER A 49 -13.18 -12.65 -18.50
C SER A 49 -12.67 -14.09 -18.66
N ASP A 50 -12.74 -14.92 -17.59
CA ASP A 50 -12.10 -16.23 -17.49
C ASP A 50 -10.57 -16.26 -17.73
N VAL A 51 -9.91 -15.10 -17.83
CA VAL A 51 -8.46 -14.98 -18.05
C VAL A 51 -7.75 -14.47 -16.80
N LEU A 52 -7.26 -15.40 -15.98
CA LEU A 52 -6.55 -15.08 -14.74
C LEU A 52 -5.02 -14.99 -14.91
N PHE A 53 -4.48 -15.57 -15.99
CA PHE A 53 -3.04 -15.54 -16.23
C PHE A 53 -2.61 -14.22 -16.87
N TYR A 54 -1.76 -13.46 -16.19
CA TYR A 54 -1.42 -12.09 -16.57
C TYR A 54 -0.83 -11.96 -17.98
N PHE A 55 -0.15 -13.00 -18.47
CA PHE A 55 0.47 -12.98 -19.79
C PHE A 55 -0.58 -12.90 -20.91
N LEU A 56 -1.76 -13.49 -20.66
CA LEU A 56 -2.90 -13.50 -21.58
C LEU A 56 -3.90 -12.37 -21.29
N GLY A 57 -3.92 -11.86 -20.06
CA GLY A 57 -4.78 -10.74 -19.64
C GLY A 57 -4.17 -9.36 -19.94
N THR A 58 -4.98 -8.31 -19.77
CA THR A 58 -4.55 -6.92 -20.05
C THR A 58 -4.25 -6.10 -18.79
N LYS A 59 -4.91 -6.41 -17.66
CA LYS A 59 -4.89 -5.57 -16.44
C LYS A 59 -3.48 -5.32 -15.89
N VAL A 60 -2.58 -6.30 -15.97
CA VAL A 60 -1.19 -6.13 -15.49
C VAL A 60 -0.40 -5.19 -16.39
N TYR A 61 -0.56 -5.26 -17.71
CA TYR A 61 0.09 -4.33 -18.64
C TYR A 61 -0.46 -2.92 -18.53
N GLU A 62 -1.78 -2.78 -18.32
CA GLU A 62 -2.42 -1.48 -18.05
C GLU A 62 -1.85 -0.85 -16.76
N PHE A 63 -1.74 -1.64 -15.69
CA PHE A 63 -1.10 -1.21 -14.44
C PHE A 63 0.35 -0.77 -14.67
N GLN A 64 1.17 -1.59 -15.35
CA GLN A 64 2.57 -1.26 -15.64
C GLN A 64 2.71 0.07 -16.39
N LYS A 65 1.86 0.30 -17.41
CA LYS A 65 1.85 1.55 -18.19
C LYS A 65 1.51 2.75 -17.30
N GLN A 66 0.46 2.65 -16.49
CA GLN A 66 0.03 3.73 -15.59
C GLN A 66 1.07 4.01 -14.50
N PHE A 67 1.66 2.95 -13.94
CA PHE A 67 2.69 3.06 -12.92
C PHE A 67 3.98 3.68 -13.47
N ALA A 68 4.42 3.26 -14.67
CA ALA A 68 5.55 3.87 -15.36
C ALA A 68 5.33 5.39 -15.56
N ALA A 69 4.13 5.78 -16.01
CA ALA A 69 3.77 7.18 -16.19
C ALA A 69 3.75 7.96 -14.87
N MET A 70 3.16 7.38 -13.80
CA MET A 70 3.09 7.99 -12.47
C MET A 70 4.48 8.37 -11.92
N TYR A 71 5.48 7.53 -12.15
CA TYR A 71 6.85 7.75 -11.65
C TYR A 71 7.81 8.36 -12.69
N GLY A 72 7.31 8.74 -13.87
CA GLY A 72 8.15 9.31 -14.94
C GLY A 72 9.22 8.34 -15.46
N ARG A 73 8.90 7.04 -15.51
CA ARG A 73 9.80 5.99 -16.00
C ARG A 73 9.35 5.48 -17.37
N LYS A 74 10.31 5.06 -18.18
CA LYS A 74 10.04 4.53 -19.53
C LYS A 74 9.42 3.13 -19.51
N HIS A 75 9.81 2.31 -18.54
CA HIS A 75 9.42 0.91 -18.42
C HIS A 75 9.09 0.56 -16.97
N CYS A 76 8.14 -0.37 -16.79
CA CYS A 76 7.77 -0.95 -15.49
C CYS A 76 7.42 -2.42 -15.73
N ILE A 77 7.96 -3.31 -14.89
CA ILE A 77 7.65 -4.74 -14.89
C ILE A 77 7.05 -5.07 -13.53
N ALA A 78 5.89 -5.71 -13.53
CA ALA A 78 5.22 -6.15 -12.32
C ALA A 78 5.80 -7.50 -11.88
N CYS A 79 6.16 -7.61 -10.61
CA CYS A 79 6.58 -8.84 -9.97
C CYS A 79 5.52 -9.30 -8.95
N SER A 80 5.58 -10.57 -8.55
CA SER A 80 4.67 -11.14 -7.54
C SER A 80 4.90 -10.57 -6.13
N SER A 81 6.08 -10.02 -5.87
CA SER A 81 6.45 -9.39 -4.60
C SER A 81 7.59 -8.37 -4.81
N GLY A 82 7.91 -7.60 -3.77
CA GLY A 82 9.06 -6.68 -3.81
C GLY A 82 10.43 -7.36 -3.68
N THR A 83 10.47 -8.66 -3.38
CA THR A 83 11.72 -9.45 -3.31
C THR A 83 12.10 -10.06 -4.66
N ALA A 84 11.10 -10.32 -5.52
CA ALA A 84 11.25 -10.96 -6.81
C ALA A 84 11.61 -9.95 -7.91
#